data_AF-A0A2S6MSJ6-F1
#
_entry.id   AF-A0A2S6MSJ6-F1
#
_cell.length_a   1.000
_cell.length_b   1.000
_cell.length_c   1.000
_cell.angle_alpha   90.00
_cell.angle_beta   90.00
_cell.angle_gamma   90.00
#
_symmetry.space_group_name_H-M   'P 1'
#
loop_
_entity.id
_entity.type
_entity.pdbx_description
1 polymer ?
#
loop_
_entity_poly.entity_id
_entity_poly.type
_entity_poly.pdbx_seq_one_letter_code
_entity_poly.pdbx_strand_id
1 'polypeptide(L)'
;MSPLLRAIVVLLVVLLAAHAPMLVNDGLFMDDWLVLKPRPDYFINIDFLLNGAGHPIFYSYDTFANWTGAPVVVMVSLAIAGIIFGATSLALTATRLGLLDRAEAVGFALIVWTYPGYQLWAGKANAVYVFSFGLLFIGAWLLTLAFSARGLRRVLLRVACVLVFLLSFALNSTIVLYAFVLLGLFVAIWRGGKPTDGFVRRTWLASWRCALGYPELILLPLIYWGTLNIWFKRIGVYAQHYDAHFPTLGELAKGWLAFFITGYRDVLAHALRAAIAVPGLFVLAAVLVGIVLLLLRADTKPTTSRLAIALPLVLAVVLFLALSSPYLIAGLRPSSTHFYESRHLLMLGVPSALGFLAIKRLAERWTNPSIAFAAIFGSGLIMSIGMLWSDYVFMQARTLKQEALTRNLASRAQPAATVYALDDGFFDYPSRHVPFGLAEVTGMLRLAWGNQPFFGFALRAERPDILRGMDEARTAPGSAFHHFDPTGPQATISFQPGPGAAPNQTLVRQYYACRFLARCDVAEFLAQLAQVTIKLGPIAGILPLEGASKDAAPSR
;
A
#
# COMPACT_ATOMS: atom_id res chain seq x y z
N MET A 1 -21.14 23.08 -16.78
CA MET A 1 -20.59 21.77 -16.32
C MET A 1 -21.70 20.97 -15.64
N SER A 2 -21.97 19.73 -16.07
CA SER A 2 -23.00 18.89 -15.44
C SER A 2 -22.64 18.60 -13.97
N PRO A 3 -23.62 18.37 -13.06
CA PRO A 3 -23.31 18.13 -11.66
C PRO A 3 -22.46 16.88 -11.43
N LEU A 4 -22.62 15.84 -12.27
CA LEU A 4 -21.78 14.65 -12.24
C LEU A 4 -20.34 14.97 -12.63
N LEU A 5 -20.14 15.71 -13.73
CA LEU A 5 -18.80 16.12 -14.17
C LEU A 5 -18.11 16.97 -13.09
N ARG A 6 -18.85 17.87 -12.43
CA ARG A 6 -18.33 18.64 -11.27
C ARG A 6 -17.86 17.73 -10.15
N ALA A 7 -18.69 16.76 -9.75
CA ALA A 7 -18.35 15.83 -8.68
C ALA A 7 -17.09 15.01 -9.00
N ILE A 8 -16.96 14.54 -10.24
CA ILE A 8 -15.76 13.84 -10.70
C ILE A 8 -14.54 14.76 -10.71
N VAL A 9 -14.66 15.99 -11.23
CA VAL A 9 -13.54 16.95 -11.21
C VAL A 9 -13.08 17.25 -9.78
N VAL A 10 -14.01 17.44 -8.84
CA VAL A 10 -13.67 17.64 -7.42
C VAL A 10 -12.96 16.40 -6.86
N LEU A 11 -13.49 15.20 -7.09
CA LEU A 11 -12.83 13.95 -6.68
C LEU A 11 -11.38 13.88 -7.19
N LEU A 12 -11.16 14.14 -8.47
CA LEU A 12 -9.85 14.07 -9.10
C LEU A 12 -8.87 15.09 -8.53
N VAL A 13 -9.28 16.37 -8.43
CA VAL A 13 -8.44 17.44 -7.91
C VAL A 13 -8.03 17.15 -6.47
N VAL A 14 -8.95 16.64 -5.65
CA VAL A 14 -8.68 16.34 -4.24
C VAL A 14 -7.76 15.16 -4.08
N LEU A 15 -7.95 14.08 -4.85
CA LEU A 15 -7.03 12.94 -4.83
C LEU A 15 -5.62 13.35 -5.30
N LEU A 16 -5.53 14.15 -6.36
CA LEU A 16 -4.24 14.69 -6.81
C LEU A 16 -3.58 15.53 -5.73
N ALA A 17 -4.32 16.39 -5.02
CA ALA A 17 -3.79 17.18 -3.91
C ALA A 17 -3.38 16.31 -2.70
N ALA A 18 -4.21 15.33 -2.33
CA ALA A 18 -3.95 14.42 -1.22
C ALA A 18 -2.69 13.58 -1.45
N HIS A 19 -2.47 13.12 -2.69
CA HIS A 19 -1.32 12.30 -3.08
C HIS A 19 -0.19 13.09 -3.75
N ALA A 20 -0.26 14.42 -3.84
CA ALA A 20 0.77 15.24 -4.48
C ALA A 20 2.19 14.99 -3.91
N PRO A 21 2.39 14.84 -2.58
CA PRO A 21 3.72 14.54 -2.03
C PRO A 21 4.30 13.21 -2.53
N MET A 22 3.46 12.24 -2.91
CA MET A 22 3.89 10.97 -3.48
C MET A 22 4.58 11.14 -4.83
N LEU A 23 4.14 12.11 -5.64
CA LEU A 23 4.66 12.37 -6.99
C LEU A 23 6.09 12.90 -6.97
N VAL A 24 6.48 13.56 -5.87
CA VAL A 24 7.82 14.14 -5.69
C VAL A 24 8.71 13.27 -4.82
N ASN A 25 8.26 12.07 -4.43
CA ASN A 25 9.02 11.11 -3.66
C ASN A 25 9.57 10.00 -4.56
N ASP A 26 10.85 10.08 -4.85
CA ASP A 26 11.64 9.14 -5.65
C ASP A 26 12.35 8.06 -4.81
N GLY A 27 12.14 8.06 -3.49
CA GLY A 27 12.76 7.10 -2.59
C GLY A 27 12.33 5.66 -2.82
N LEU A 28 13.24 4.73 -2.54
CA LEU A 28 12.99 3.30 -2.49
C LEU A 28 12.91 2.85 -1.03
N PHE A 29 11.89 2.08 -0.69
CA PHE A 29 11.63 1.64 0.67
C PHE A 29 11.49 0.12 0.73
N MET A 30 12.10 -0.50 1.74
CA MET A 30 11.97 -1.94 2.01
C MET A 30 12.27 -2.78 0.75
N ASP A 31 11.31 -3.60 0.31
CA ASP A 31 11.44 -4.51 -0.83
C ASP A 31 11.58 -3.81 -2.18
N ASP A 32 11.34 -2.49 -2.26
CA ASP A 32 11.62 -1.71 -3.48
C ASP A 32 13.06 -1.97 -3.95
N TRP A 33 14.01 -2.14 -3.02
CA TRP A 33 15.43 -2.43 -3.29
C TRP A 33 15.71 -3.85 -3.78
N LEU A 34 14.77 -4.78 -3.57
CA LEU A 34 14.85 -6.17 -4.04
C LEU A 34 14.22 -6.37 -5.41
N VAL A 35 13.37 -5.43 -5.85
CA VAL A 35 12.62 -5.58 -7.11
C VAL A 35 12.87 -4.51 -8.16
N LEU A 36 13.34 -3.30 -7.81
CA LEU A 36 13.55 -2.21 -8.78
C LEU A 36 15.03 -1.90 -9.05
N LYS A 37 15.35 -1.61 -10.31
CA LYS A 37 16.67 -1.18 -10.78
C LYS A 37 16.79 0.36 -10.75
N PRO A 38 17.38 0.98 -9.71
CA PRO A 38 17.56 2.44 -9.66
C PRO A 38 18.49 3.00 -10.74
N ARG A 39 19.40 2.19 -11.29
CA ARG A 39 20.29 2.54 -12.42
C ARG A 39 20.43 1.37 -13.39
N PRO A 40 20.76 1.60 -14.67
CA PRO A 40 20.81 0.54 -15.70
C PRO A 40 21.76 -0.61 -15.37
N ASP A 41 22.89 -0.30 -14.73
CA ASP A 41 23.90 -1.26 -14.31
C ASP A 41 23.59 -1.90 -12.96
N TYR A 42 22.54 -1.48 -12.23
CA TYR A 42 22.18 -2.05 -10.93
C TYR A 42 21.71 -3.50 -11.08
N PHE A 43 22.36 -4.40 -10.35
CA PHE A 43 22.00 -5.80 -10.37
C PHE A 43 20.77 -6.07 -9.49
N ILE A 44 19.76 -6.67 -10.11
CA ILE A 44 18.59 -7.20 -9.41
C ILE A 44 18.18 -8.51 -10.06
N ASN A 45 17.81 -9.47 -9.23
CA ASN A 45 17.24 -10.73 -9.67
C ASN A 45 15.83 -10.83 -9.10
N ILE A 46 14.83 -10.64 -9.96
CA ILE A 46 13.41 -10.74 -9.59
C ILE A 46 12.80 -12.09 -9.91
N ASP A 47 13.58 -13.06 -10.38
CA ASP A 47 13.08 -14.41 -10.69
C ASP A 47 12.50 -15.11 -9.46
N PHE A 48 12.94 -14.71 -8.26
CA PHE A 48 12.34 -15.19 -7.01
C PHE A 48 10.85 -14.85 -6.94
N LEU A 49 10.36 -13.76 -7.54
CA LEU A 49 8.93 -13.45 -7.55
C LEU A 49 8.14 -14.50 -8.34
N LEU A 50 8.69 -14.99 -9.44
CA LEU A 50 8.01 -15.95 -10.31
C LEU A 50 8.19 -17.39 -9.81
N ASN A 51 9.44 -17.77 -9.56
CA ASN A 51 9.86 -19.15 -9.31
C ASN A 51 10.01 -19.49 -7.83
N GLY A 52 10.08 -18.50 -6.94
CA GLY A 52 10.13 -18.67 -5.49
C GLY A 52 8.79 -18.39 -4.82
N ALA A 53 8.36 -17.13 -4.89
CA ALA A 53 7.20 -16.58 -4.19
C ALA A 53 5.87 -16.77 -4.93
N GLY A 54 5.88 -17.20 -6.20
CA GLY A 54 4.65 -17.50 -6.95
C GLY A 54 3.76 -16.28 -7.19
N HIS A 55 4.35 -15.12 -7.45
CA HIS A 55 3.67 -13.86 -7.72
C HIS A 55 3.90 -13.36 -9.16
N PRO A 56 3.28 -14.02 -10.17
CA PRO A 56 3.49 -13.68 -11.59
C PRO A 56 3.00 -12.27 -11.96
N ILE A 57 1.99 -11.75 -11.27
CA ILE A 57 1.47 -10.39 -11.48
C ILE A 57 2.52 -9.36 -11.04
N PHE A 58 3.12 -9.53 -9.86
CA PHE A 58 4.22 -8.69 -9.38
C PHE A 58 5.40 -8.72 -10.33
N TYR A 59 5.88 -9.93 -10.65
CA TYR A 59 6.98 -10.14 -11.59
C TYR A 59 6.75 -9.39 -12.90
N SER A 60 5.54 -9.44 -13.46
CA SER A 60 5.21 -8.77 -14.73
C SER A 60 5.30 -7.24 -14.63
N TYR A 61 4.76 -6.64 -13.58
CA TYR A 61 4.82 -5.18 -13.39
C TYR A 61 6.25 -4.71 -13.08
N ASP A 62 6.97 -5.40 -12.21
CA ASP A 62 8.36 -5.07 -11.85
C ASP A 62 9.30 -5.24 -13.05
N THR A 63 9.13 -6.31 -13.84
CA THR A 63 9.88 -6.53 -15.09
C THR A 63 9.64 -5.39 -16.07
N PHE A 64 8.37 -5.03 -16.30
CA PHE A 64 8.03 -3.94 -17.19
C PHE A 64 8.63 -2.61 -16.72
N ALA A 65 8.48 -2.28 -15.44
CA ALA A 65 9.03 -1.06 -14.87
C ALA A 65 10.56 -1.00 -15.03
N ASN A 66 11.26 -2.08 -14.71
CA ASN A 66 12.71 -2.17 -14.86
C ASN A 66 13.17 -2.05 -16.32
N TRP A 67 12.40 -2.61 -17.27
CA TRP A 67 12.72 -2.54 -18.70
C TRP A 67 12.69 -1.11 -19.25
N THR A 68 11.86 -0.23 -18.69
CA THR A 68 11.79 1.18 -19.12
C THR A 68 13.03 2.00 -18.77
N GLY A 69 13.90 1.52 -17.88
CA GLY A 69 15.01 2.30 -17.32
C GLY A 69 14.57 3.39 -16.33
N ALA A 70 13.27 3.56 -16.09
CA ALA A 70 12.70 4.51 -15.14
C ALA A 70 11.65 3.85 -14.21
N PRO A 71 12.02 2.77 -13.48
CA PRO A 71 11.04 1.96 -12.75
C PRO A 71 10.25 2.75 -11.70
N VAL A 72 10.88 3.71 -11.02
CA VAL A 72 10.21 4.57 -10.02
C VAL A 72 9.07 5.37 -10.65
N VAL A 73 9.31 5.98 -11.81
CA VAL A 73 8.31 6.78 -12.53
C VAL A 73 7.14 5.90 -12.96
N VAL A 74 7.43 4.70 -13.47
CA VAL A 74 6.40 3.72 -13.87
C VAL A 74 5.54 3.32 -12.67
N MET A 75 6.16 2.95 -11.55
CA MET A 75 5.42 2.49 -10.37
C MET A 75 4.58 3.59 -9.73
N VAL A 76 5.11 4.82 -9.64
CA VAL A 76 4.32 5.98 -9.19
C VAL A 76 3.14 6.24 -10.13
N SER A 77 3.36 6.12 -11.45
CA SER A 77 2.30 6.29 -12.45
C SER A 77 1.21 5.22 -12.32
N LEU A 78 1.58 3.96 -12.07
CA LEU A 78 0.65 2.87 -11.82
C LEU A 78 -0.17 3.11 -10.54
N ALA A 79 0.47 3.50 -9.43
CA ALA A 79 -0.24 3.83 -8.19
C ALA A 79 -1.26 4.95 -8.41
N ILE A 80 -0.86 6.06 -9.03
CA ILE A 80 -1.75 7.20 -9.33
C ILE A 80 -2.89 6.81 -10.26
N ALA A 81 -2.61 6.03 -11.32
CA ALA A 81 -3.63 5.53 -12.22
C ALA A 81 -4.65 4.66 -11.46
N GLY A 82 -4.17 3.77 -10.57
CA GLY A 82 -5.01 2.96 -9.69
C GLY A 82 -5.93 3.81 -8.81
N ILE A 83 -5.37 4.83 -8.17
CA ILE A 83 -6.12 5.77 -7.31
C ILE A 83 -7.18 6.52 -8.12
N ILE A 84 -6.79 7.17 -9.21
CA ILE A 84 -7.66 8.04 -10.00
C ILE A 84 -8.77 7.25 -10.69
N PHE A 85 -8.41 6.21 -11.44
CA PHE A 85 -9.39 5.43 -12.20
C PHE A 85 -10.22 4.57 -11.26
N GLY A 86 -9.62 3.98 -10.23
CA GLY A 86 -10.33 3.20 -9.22
C GLY A 86 -11.35 4.03 -8.46
N ALA A 87 -11.00 5.22 -7.97
CA ALA A 87 -11.91 6.12 -7.27
C ALA A 87 -13.06 6.59 -8.17
N THR A 88 -12.73 6.98 -9.40
CA THR A 88 -13.72 7.42 -10.38
C THR A 88 -14.69 6.29 -10.72
N SER A 89 -14.18 5.08 -10.99
CA SER A 89 -15.01 3.91 -11.27
C SER A 89 -15.87 3.50 -10.07
N LEU A 90 -15.36 3.59 -8.84
CA LEU A 90 -16.14 3.37 -7.63
C LEU A 90 -17.31 4.37 -7.50
N ALA A 91 -17.03 5.67 -7.65
CA ALA A 91 -18.06 6.71 -7.57
C ALA A 91 -19.11 6.59 -8.69
N LEU A 92 -18.67 6.33 -9.93
CA LEU A 92 -19.56 6.12 -11.07
C LEU A 92 -20.41 4.85 -10.91
N THR A 93 -19.83 3.77 -10.39
CA THR A 93 -20.56 2.53 -10.11
C THR A 93 -21.65 2.76 -9.06
N ALA A 94 -21.29 3.39 -7.94
CA ALA A 94 -22.24 3.65 -6.85
C ALA A 94 -23.40 4.55 -7.28
N THR A 95 -23.10 5.61 -8.05
CA THR A 95 -24.13 6.53 -8.56
C THR A 95 -24.98 5.92 -9.67
N ARG A 96 -24.39 5.19 -10.63
CA ARG A 96 -25.12 4.52 -11.71
C ARG A 96 -26.10 3.48 -11.19
N LEU A 97 -25.72 2.76 -10.13
CA LEU A 97 -26.56 1.77 -9.47
C LEU A 97 -27.58 2.38 -8.51
N GLY A 98 -27.57 3.72 -8.33
CA GLY A 98 -28.46 4.42 -7.40
C GLY A 98 -28.24 4.04 -5.93
N LEU A 99 -27.04 3.56 -5.58
CA LEU A 99 -26.69 3.16 -4.22
C LEU A 99 -26.40 4.37 -3.33
N LEU A 100 -25.73 5.37 -3.91
CA LEU A 100 -25.31 6.61 -3.26
C LEU A 100 -25.67 7.79 -4.15
N ASP A 101 -25.99 8.93 -3.53
CA ASP A 101 -26.01 10.20 -4.24
C ASP A 101 -24.58 10.60 -4.65
N ARG A 102 -24.46 11.69 -5.42
CA ARG A 102 -23.16 12.12 -5.97
C ARG A 102 -22.18 12.55 -4.88
N ALA A 103 -22.65 13.26 -3.85
CA ALA A 103 -21.79 13.73 -2.78
C ALA A 103 -21.37 12.58 -1.87
N GLU A 104 -22.29 11.69 -1.51
CA GLU A 104 -22.01 10.44 -0.80
C GLU A 104 -21.01 9.58 -1.58
N ALA A 105 -21.17 9.41 -2.89
CA ALA A 105 -20.24 8.64 -3.70
C ALA A 105 -18.83 9.24 -3.74
N VAL A 106 -18.70 10.57 -3.84
CA VAL A 106 -17.39 11.24 -3.78
C VAL A 106 -16.78 11.13 -2.38
N GLY A 107 -17.53 11.43 -1.33
CA GLY A 107 -17.04 11.32 0.05
C GLY A 107 -16.61 9.88 0.38
N PHE A 108 -17.41 8.90 -0.05
CA PHE A 108 -17.09 7.48 0.07
C PHE A 108 -15.79 7.13 -0.64
N ALA A 109 -15.66 7.50 -1.93
CA ALA A 109 -14.45 7.23 -2.69
C ALA A 109 -13.22 7.92 -2.07
N LEU A 110 -13.34 9.17 -1.64
CA LEU A 110 -12.23 9.88 -1.01
C LEU A 110 -11.76 9.19 0.28
N ILE A 111 -12.66 8.72 1.14
CA ILE A 111 -12.26 7.97 2.35
C ILE A 111 -11.56 6.65 1.99
N VAL A 112 -12.05 5.92 0.98
CA VAL A 112 -11.42 4.67 0.52
C VAL A 112 -9.98 4.92 0.07
N TRP A 113 -9.78 5.97 -0.74
CA TRP A 113 -8.52 6.23 -1.44
C TRP A 113 -7.55 7.12 -0.67
N THR A 114 -7.98 7.77 0.41
CA THR A 114 -7.10 8.51 1.33
C THR A 114 -6.94 7.78 2.67
N TYR A 115 -7.34 6.51 2.74
CA TYR A 115 -7.37 5.75 3.99
C TYR A 115 -5.98 5.71 4.67
N PRO A 116 -5.84 6.31 5.86
CA PRO A 116 -4.54 6.49 6.51
C PRO A 116 -4.02 5.23 7.22
N GLY A 117 -4.79 4.14 7.24
CA GLY A 117 -4.32 2.87 7.78
C GLY A 117 -3.31 2.17 6.86
N TYR A 118 -3.35 2.43 5.55
CA TYR A 118 -2.33 1.98 4.61
C TYR A 118 -1.25 3.05 4.49
N GLN A 119 0.00 2.74 4.84
CA GLN A 119 1.08 3.72 4.88
C GLN A 119 2.03 3.61 3.70
N LEU A 120 1.90 2.55 2.90
CA LEU A 120 2.81 2.22 1.80
C LEU A 120 2.38 2.85 0.47
N TRP A 121 1.61 3.94 0.51
CA TRP A 121 1.19 4.65 -0.70
C TRP A 121 2.40 5.07 -1.57
N ALA A 122 3.49 5.52 -0.95
CA ALA A 122 4.73 5.88 -1.66
C ALA A 122 5.72 4.72 -1.84
N GLY A 123 5.38 3.48 -1.46
CA GLY A 123 6.23 2.30 -1.72
C GLY A 123 6.05 1.81 -3.16
N LYS A 124 7.15 1.59 -3.89
CA LYS A 124 7.07 1.39 -5.34
C LYS A 124 6.76 -0.07 -5.71
N ALA A 125 7.30 -1.04 -4.98
CA ALA A 125 6.90 -2.45 -5.08
C ALA A 125 5.41 -2.62 -4.71
N ASN A 126 4.95 -1.85 -3.71
CA ASN A 126 3.56 -1.87 -3.25
C ASN A 126 2.59 -1.11 -4.18
N ALA A 127 3.08 -0.38 -5.19
CA ALA A 127 2.23 0.27 -6.18
C ALA A 127 1.36 -0.75 -6.94
N VAL A 128 1.85 -1.99 -7.09
CA VAL A 128 1.07 -3.11 -7.67
C VAL A 128 -0.19 -3.39 -6.85
N TYR A 129 -0.12 -3.35 -5.51
CA TYR A 129 -1.31 -3.51 -4.66
C TYR A 129 -2.34 -2.41 -4.89
N VAL A 130 -1.88 -1.14 -4.93
CA VAL A 130 -2.75 0.02 -5.15
C VAL A 130 -3.38 -0.03 -6.54
N PHE A 131 -2.60 -0.39 -7.56
CA PHE A 131 -3.09 -0.49 -8.93
C PHE A 131 -4.10 -1.63 -9.08
N SER A 132 -3.80 -2.82 -8.57
CA SER A 132 -4.72 -3.96 -8.57
C SER A 132 -6.01 -3.69 -7.80
N PHE A 133 -5.93 -2.96 -6.68
CA PHE A 133 -7.13 -2.50 -5.98
C PHE A 133 -7.97 -1.54 -6.84
N GLY A 134 -7.34 -0.66 -7.62
CA GLY A 134 -8.01 0.19 -8.60
C GLY A 134 -8.67 -0.59 -9.73
N LEU A 135 -7.95 -1.56 -10.29
CA LEU A 135 -8.44 -2.47 -11.33
C LEU A 135 -9.71 -3.20 -10.88
N LEU A 136 -9.83 -3.59 -9.62
CA LEU A 136 -11.05 -4.20 -9.11
C LEU A 136 -12.30 -3.30 -9.31
N PHE A 137 -12.20 -2.01 -8.98
CA PHE A 137 -13.30 -1.07 -9.17
C PHE A 137 -13.54 -0.73 -10.65
N ILE A 138 -12.49 -0.70 -11.46
CA ILE A 138 -12.62 -0.57 -12.92
C ILE A 138 -13.38 -1.78 -13.49
N GLY A 139 -13.05 -3.00 -13.04
CA GLY A 139 -13.75 -4.22 -13.40
C GLY A 139 -15.23 -4.17 -13.00
N ALA A 140 -15.53 -3.74 -11.77
CA ALA A 140 -16.90 -3.54 -11.32
C ALA A 140 -17.67 -2.53 -12.20
N TRP A 141 -17.03 -1.42 -12.57
CA TRP A 141 -17.61 -0.44 -13.49
C TRP A 141 -17.88 -1.04 -14.88
N LEU A 142 -16.91 -1.73 -15.47
CA LEU A 142 -17.06 -2.42 -16.75
C LEU A 142 -18.20 -3.44 -16.71
N LEU A 143 -18.35 -4.18 -15.60
CA LEU A 143 -19.45 -5.10 -15.39
C LEU A 143 -20.81 -4.37 -15.39
N THR A 144 -20.93 -3.21 -14.73
CA THR A 144 -22.18 -2.43 -14.78
C THR A 144 -22.51 -1.94 -16.19
N LEU A 145 -21.51 -1.58 -16.98
CA LEU A 145 -21.69 -1.20 -18.38
C LEU A 145 -22.12 -2.41 -19.22
N ALA A 146 -21.45 -3.54 -19.05
CA ALA A 146 -21.74 -4.79 -19.73
C ALA A 146 -23.17 -5.27 -19.48
N PHE A 147 -23.68 -5.09 -18.26
CA PHE A 147 -25.04 -5.45 -17.88
C PHE A 147 -26.11 -4.73 -18.72
N SER A 148 -25.85 -3.47 -19.09
CA SER A 148 -26.74 -2.65 -19.92
C SER A 148 -26.47 -2.75 -21.43
N ALA A 149 -25.37 -3.38 -21.84
CA ALA A 149 -24.95 -3.46 -23.23
C ALA A 149 -25.63 -4.63 -23.97
N ARG A 150 -25.60 -4.58 -25.31
CA ARG A 150 -26.10 -5.64 -26.21
C ARG A 150 -25.08 -5.93 -27.32
N GLY A 151 -25.21 -7.09 -27.96
CA GLY A 151 -24.38 -7.50 -29.10
C GLY A 151 -22.88 -7.53 -28.81
N LEU A 152 -22.06 -7.17 -29.81
CA LEU A 152 -20.60 -7.17 -29.74
C LEU A 152 -20.05 -6.32 -28.58
N ARG A 153 -20.66 -5.15 -28.31
CA ARG A 153 -20.25 -4.27 -27.21
C ARG A 153 -20.31 -4.99 -25.86
N ARG A 154 -21.34 -5.81 -25.63
CA ARG A 154 -21.46 -6.60 -24.39
C ARG A 154 -20.34 -7.63 -24.28
N VAL A 155 -20.00 -8.29 -25.38
CA VAL A 155 -18.92 -9.30 -25.41
C VAL A 155 -17.57 -8.63 -25.10
N LEU A 156 -17.24 -7.54 -25.78
CA LEU A 156 -15.99 -6.81 -25.55
C LEU A 156 -15.86 -6.30 -24.10
N LEU A 157 -16.94 -5.75 -23.54
CA LEU A 157 -16.95 -5.30 -22.15
C LEU A 157 -16.76 -6.46 -21.17
N ARG A 158 -17.32 -7.64 -21.44
CA ARG A 158 -17.12 -8.84 -20.60
C ARG A 158 -15.68 -9.34 -20.68
N VAL A 159 -15.10 -9.42 -21.88
CA VAL A 159 -13.69 -9.81 -22.05
C VAL A 159 -12.78 -8.83 -21.30
N ALA A 160 -12.98 -7.53 -21.50
CA ALA A 160 -12.21 -6.51 -20.77
C ALA A 160 -12.41 -6.63 -19.25
N CYS A 161 -13.64 -6.86 -18.80
CA CYS A 161 -13.96 -7.05 -17.38
C CYS A 161 -13.21 -8.25 -16.78
N VAL A 162 -13.17 -9.39 -17.48
CA VAL A 162 -12.43 -10.59 -17.03
C VAL A 162 -10.94 -10.32 -16.93
N LEU A 163 -10.35 -9.72 -17.96
CA LEU A 163 -8.91 -9.40 -17.98
C LEU A 163 -8.54 -8.44 -16.85
N VAL A 164 -9.35 -7.39 -16.65
CA VAL A 164 -9.15 -6.42 -15.57
C VAL A 164 -9.27 -7.09 -14.20
N PHE A 165 -10.25 -7.98 -14.00
CA PHE A 165 -10.36 -8.72 -12.74
C PHE A 165 -9.20 -9.68 -12.51
N LEU A 166 -8.73 -10.39 -13.55
CA LEU A 166 -7.57 -11.27 -13.44
C LEU A 166 -6.33 -10.50 -12.95
N LEU A 167 -6.07 -9.33 -13.53
CA LEU A 167 -4.96 -8.46 -13.13
C LEU A 167 -5.17 -7.80 -11.75
N SER A 168 -6.42 -7.74 -11.27
CA SER A 168 -6.71 -7.25 -9.92
C SER A 168 -6.33 -8.24 -8.82
N PHE A 169 -6.12 -9.53 -9.13
CA PHE A 169 -5.91 -10.59 -8.12
C PHE A 169 -4.52 -10.62 -7.49
N ALA A 170 -3.75 -9.52 -7.52
CA ALA A 170 -2.42 -9.44 -6.91
C ALA A 170 -2.41 -9.67 -5.37
N LEU A 171 -3.57 -9.54 -4.71
CA LEU A 171 -3.75 -9.82 -3.27
C LEU A 171 -4.87 -10.84 -3.03
N ASN A 172 -4.69 -11.79 -2.12
CA ASN A 172 -5.74 -12.73 -1.75
C ASN A 172 -7.04 -12.03 -1.28
N SER A 173 -6.93 -10.89 -0.60
CA SER A 173 -8.06 -10.07 -0.16
C SER A 173 -8.83 -9.42 -1.32
N THR A 174 -8.23 -9.22 -2.50
CA THR A 174 -8.97 -8.72 -3.69
C THR A 174 -9.93 -9.77 -4.21
N ILE A 175 -9.60 -11.07 -4.10
CA ILE A 175 -10.51 -12.16 -4.48
C ILE A 175 -11.75 -12.16 -3.58
N VAL A 176 -11.58 -11.87 -2.28
CA VAL A 176 -12.71 -11.71 -1.37
C VAL A 176 -13.57 -10.51 -1.78
N LEU A 177 -12.96 -9.35 -2.05
CA LEU A 177 -13.70 -8.17 -2.47
C LEU A 177 -14.39 -8.38 -3.83
N TYR A 178 -13.76 -9.12 -4.74
CA TYR A 178 -14.36 -9.59 -5.98
C TYR A 178 -15.61 -10.46 -5.76
N ALA A 179 -15.60 -11.35 -4.75
CA ALA A 179 -16.78 -12.12 -4.38
C ALA A 179 -17.96 -11.21 -3.98
N PHE A 180 -17.72 -10.06 -3.36
CA PHE A 180 -18.77 -9.07 -3.10
C PHE A 180 -19.29 -8.39 -4.36
N VAL A 181 -18.44 -8.19 -5.38
CA VAL A 181 -18.89 -7.72 -6.70
C VAL A 181 -19.81 -8.76 -7.36
N LEU A 182 -19.45 -10.05 -7.29
CA LEU A 182 -20.32 -11.14 -7.77
C LEU A 182 -21.62 -11.26 -6.98
N LEU A 183 -21.57 -11.06 -5.66
CA LEU A 183 -22.78 -10.98 -4.83
C LEU A 183 -23.67 -9.80 -5.26
N GLY A 184 -23.08 -8.65 -5.60
CA GLY A 184 -23.79 -7.51 -6.16
C GLY A 184 -24.48 -7.83 -7.48
N LEU A 185 -23.78 -8.54 -8.39
CA LEU A 185 -24.36 -9.04 -9.63
C LEU A 185 -25.53 -10.00 -9.38
N PHE A 186 -25.36 -10.94 -8.45
CA PHE A 186 -26.41 -11.86 -8.04
C PHE A 186 -27.64 -11.12 -7.51
N VAL A 187 -27.45 -10.17 -6.60
CA VAL A 187 -28.54 -9.34 -6.04
C VAL A 187 -29.24 -8.54 -7.13
N ALA A 188 -28.50 -7.97 -8.09
CA ALA A 188 -29.08 -7.22 -9.21
C ALA A 188 -29.99 -8.12 -10.08
N ILE A 189 -29.53 -9.32 -10.43
CA ILE A 189 -30.30 -10.30 -11.20
C ILE A 189 -31.51 -10.80 -10.40
N TRP A 190 -31.32 -11.06 -9.11
CA TRP A 190 -32.39 -11.50 -8.21
C TRP A 190 -33.50 -10.45 -8.09
N ARG A 191 -33.15 -9.17 -7.94
CA ARG A 191 -34.11 -8.06 -7.90
C ARG A 191 -34.87 -7.87 -9.22
N GLY A 192 -34.25 -8.20 -10.35
CA GLY A 192 -34.90 -8.19 -11.67
C GLY A 192 -35.83 -9.39 -11.94
N GLY A 193 -35.90 -10.36 -11.01
CA GLY A 193 -36.80 -11.51 -11.12
C GLY A 193 -38.28 -11.13 -10.92
N LYS A 194 -39.20 -11.97 -11.42
CA LYS A 194 -40.63 -11.69 -11.27
C LYS A 194 -41.04 -11.83 -9.78
N PRO A 195 -41.80 -10.86 -9.23
CA PRO A 195 -42.28 -10.93 -7.85
C PRO A 195 -43.06 -12.23 -7.54
N THR A 196 -43.76 -12.76 -8.55
CA THR A 196 -44.61 -13.96 -8.48
C THR A 196 -43.85 -15.26 -8.26
N ASP A 197 -42.54 -15.30 -8.54
CA ASP A 197 -41.77 -16.55 -8.50
C ASP A 197 -41.44 -17.04 -7.08
N GLY A 198 -41.93 -16.38 -6.02
CA GLY A 198 -41.58 -16.70 -4.62
C GLY A 198 -40.08 -16.47 -4.31
N PHE A 199 -39.67 -16.62 -3.05
CA PHE A 199 -38.28 -16.38 -2.65
C PHE A 199 -37.34 -17.48 -3.19
N VAL A 200 -37.63 -18.75 -2.91
CA VAL A 200 -36.76 -19.89 -3.21
C VAL A 200 -36.50 -20.01 -4.72
N ARG A 201 -37.56 -20.04 -5.53
CA ARG A 201 -37.42 -20.17 -6.98
C ARG A 201 -36.78 -18.94 -7.60
N ARG A 202 -37.01 -17.73 -7.09
CA ARG A 202 -36.29 -16.52 -7.56
C ARG A 202 -34.79 -16.58 -7.25
N THR A 203 -34.42 -17.02 -6.05
CA THR A 203 -33.02 -17.25 -5.65
C THR A 203 -32.37 -18.29 -6.55
N TRP A 204 -33.01 -19.44 -6.75
CA TRP A 204 -32.52 -20.48 -7.65
C TRP A 204 -32.32 -20.00 -9.09
N LEU A 205 -33.32 -19.33 -9.67
CA LEU A 205 -33.25 -18.78 -11.02
C LEU A 205 -32.16 -17.70 -11.15
N ALA A 206 -31.99 -16.86 -10.13
CA ALA A 206 -30.94 -15.85 -10.13
C ALA A 206 -29.55 -16.50 -10.10
N SER A 207 -29.34 -17.52 -9.27
CA SER A 207 -28.08 -18.28 -9.22
C SER A 207 -27.77 -18.91 -10.58
N TRP A 208 -28.76 -19.57 -11.19
CA TRP A 208 -28.60 -20.19 -12.51
C TRP A 208 -28.30 -19.17 -13.61
N ARG A 209 -28.96 -18.01 -13.57
CA ARG A 209 -28.70 -16.90 -14.50
C ARG A 209 -27.32 -16.27 -14.30
N CYS A 210 -26.79 -16.24 -13.08
CA CYS A 210 -25.40 -15.83 -12.84
C CYS A 210 -24.45 -16.88 -13.42
N ALA A 211 -24.65 -18.15 -13.06
CA ALA A 211 -23.85 -19.30 -13.50
C ALA A 211 -23.73 -19.40 -15.02
N LEU A 212 -24.85 -19.45 -15.72
CA LEU A 212 -24.87 -19.56 -17.18
C LEU A 212 -24.66 -18.22 -17.89
N GLY A 213 -25.04 -17.11 -17.25
CA GLY A 213 -24.96 -15.80 -17.86
C GLY A 213 -23.55 -15.23 -17.84
N TYR A 214 -22.74 -15.58 -16.84
CA TYR A 214 -21.38 -15.07 -16.60
C TYR A 214 -20.42 -16.18 -16.12
N PRO A 215 -20.30 -17.31 -16.85
CA PRO A 215 -19.45 -18.43 -16.44
C PRO A 215 -17.98 -18.02 -16.29
N GLU A 216 -17.50 -17.12 -17.15
CA GLU A 216 -16.13 -16.60 -17.12
C GLU A 216 -15.79 -15.88 -15.81
N LEU A 217 -16.76 -15.20 -15.20
CA LEU A 217 -16.56 -14.51 -13.92
C LEU A 217 -16.59 -15.50 -12.74
N ILE A 218 -17.38 -16.56 -12.83
CA ILE A 218 -17.49 -17.56 -11.76
C ILE A 218 -16.26 -18.47 -11.74
N LEU A 219 -15.73 -18.84 -12.91
CA LEU A 219 -14.54 -19.67 -13.02
C LEU A 219 -13.24 -18.91 -12.74
N LEU A 220 -13.24 -17.57 -12.83
CA LEU A 220 -12.03 -16.77 -12.74
C LEU A 220 -11.18 -17.01 -11.48
N PRO A 221 -11.74 -17.04 -10.25
CA PRO A 221 -10.95 -17.34 -9.06
C PRO A 221 -10.36 -18.75 -9.06
N LEU A 222 -11.07 -19.74 -9.62
CA LEU A 222 -10.60 -21.12 -9.72
C LEU A 222 -9.46 -21.25 -10.73
N ILE A 223 -9.58 -20.56 -11.87
CA ILE A 223 -8.52 -20.48 -12.88
C ILE A 223 -7.28 -19.86 -12.25
N TYR A 224 -7.42 -18.69 -11.62
CA TYR A 224 -6.30 -18.01 -10.95
C TYR A 224 -5.63 -18.89 -9.89
N TRP A 225 -6.43 -19.51 -9.02
CA TRP A 225 -5.91 -20.42 -8.00
C TRP A 225 -5.20 -21.63 -8.61
N GLY A 226 -5.76 -22.26 -9.65
CA GLY A 226 -5.12 -23.35 -10.38
C GLY A 226 -3.79 -22.90 -11.01
N THR A 227 -3.78 -21.70 -11.60
CA THR A 227 -2.57 -21.08 -12.17
C THR A 227 -1.44 -20.97 -11.14
N LEU A 228 -1.74 -20.45 -9.95
CA LEU A 228 -0.76 -20.30 -8.88
C LEU A 228 -0.29 -21.61 -8.25
N ASN A 229 -1.13 -22.64 -8.19
CA ASN A 229 -0.75 -23.89 -7.52
C ASN A 229 -0.11 -24.94 -8.45
N ILE A 230 -0.36 -24.84 -9.77
CA ILE A 230 0.18 -25.77 -10.76
C ILE A 230 1.42 -25.18 -11.44
N TRP A 231 1.35 -23.93 -11.93
CA TRP A 231 2.42 -23.33 -12.74
C TRP A 231 3.36 -22.43 -11.94
N PHE A 232 2.86 -21.69 -10.95
CA PHE A 232 3.65 -20.75 -10.14
C PHE A 232 3.71 -21.18 -8.67
N LYS A 233 3.97 -22.48 -8.45
CA LYS A 233 3.98 -23.05 -7.10
C LYS A 233 5.07 -22.40 -6.25
N ARG A 234 4.69 -22.00 -5.04
CA ARG A 234 5.60 -21.47 -4.03
C ARG A 234 6.57 -22.53 -3.52
N ILE A 235 7.84 -22.17 -3.36
CA ILE A 235 8.91 -23.08 -2.90
C ILE A 235 9.80 -22.44 -1.84
N GLY A 236 10.61 -23.27 -1.17
CA GLY A 236 11.63 -22.85 -0.20
C GLY A 236 11.09 -21.93 0.89
N VAL A 237 11.72 -20.76 1.09
CA VAL A 237 11.33 -19.77 2.12
C VAL A 237 9.90 -19.26 1.95
N TYR A 238 9.33 -19.37 0.75
CA TYR A 238 7.97 -18.90 0.45
C TYR A 238 6.92 -20.01 0.49
N ALA A 239 7.34 -21.29 0.58
CA ALA A 239 6.42 -22.43 0.54
C ALA A 239 5.31 -22.29 1.58
N GLN A 240 5.68 -21.92 2.81
CA GLN A 240 4.74 -21.81 3.94
C GLN A 240 4.16 -20.40 4.15
N HIS A 241 4.57 -19.40 3.35
CA HIS A 241 4.26 -17.99 3.63
C HIS A 241 2.75 -17.66 3.59
N TYR A 242 1.94 -18.49 2.92
CA TYR A 242 0.48 -18.43 2.98
C TYR A 242 -0.10 -19.84 3.10
N ASP A 243 0.51 -20.70 3.92
CA ASP A 243 -0.11 -21.97 4.24
C ASP A 243 -1.41 -21.70 4.99
N ALA A 244 -2.52 -22.12 4.39
CA ALA A 244 -3.82 -21.98 4.99
C ALA A 244 -3.90 -22.96 6.16
N HIS A 245 -4.07 -22.42 7.36
CA HIS A 245 -4.48 -23.21 8.51
C HIS A 245 -5.96 -22.94 8.81
N PHE A 246 -6.57 -23.82 9.61
CA PHE A 246 -7.91 -23.58 10.15
C PHE A 246 -7.77 -22.86 11.49
N PRO A 247 -7.89 -21.52 11.55
CA PRO A 247 -7.72 -20.81 12.80
C PRO A 247 -8.84 -21.15 13.78
N THR A 248 -8.48 -21.29 15.06
CA THR A 248 -9.47 -21.43 16.13
C THR A 248 -10.33 -20.16 16.25
N LEU A 249 -11.54 -20.26 16.82
CA LEU A 249 -12.39 -19.09 17.06
C LEU A 249 -11.67 -18.03 17.93
N GLY A 250 -10.83 -18.46 18.87
CA GLY A 250 -10.00 -17.58 19.69
C GLY A 250 -8.93 -16.85 18.87
N GLU A 251 -8.28 -17.53 17.91
CA GLU A 251 -7.33 -16.90 16.99
C GLU A 251 -8.00 -15.90 16.06
N LEU A 252 -9.19 -16.23 15.54
CA LEU A 252 -9.97 -15.31 14.72
C LEU A 252 -10.37 -14.07 15.50
N ALA A 253 -10.92 -14.22 16.71
CA ALA A 253 -11.31 -13.09 17.56
C ALA A 253 -10.12 -12.20 17.91
N LYS A 254 -8.98 -12.77 18.33
CA LYS A 254 -7.75 -12.02 18.61
C LYS A 254 -7.20 -11.35 17.34
N GLY A 255 -7.26 -12.04 16.21
CA GLY A 255 -6.83 -11.54 14.91
C GLY A 255 -7.66 -10.34 14.44
N TRP A 256 -8.98 -10.46 14.45
CA TRP A 256 -9.88 -9.35 14.14
C TRP A 256 -9.71 -8.18 15.10
N LEU A 257 -9.51 -8.44 16.39
CA LEU A 257 -9.20 -7.39 17.34
C LEU A 257 -7.88 -6.67 16.99
N ALA A 258 -6.84 -7.40 16.60
CA ALA A 258 -5.58 -6.82 16.15
C ALA A 258 -5.76 -5.97 14.88
N PHE A 259 -6.50 -6.46 13.89
CA PHE A 259 -6.85 -5.66 12.69
C PHE A 259 -7.63 -4.40 13.02
N PHE A 260 -8.59 -4.48 13.94
CA PHE A 260 -9.40 -3.32 14.35
C PHE A 260 -8.55 -2.27 15.08
N ILE A 261 -7.70 -2.75 16.00
CA ILE A 261 -6.76 -1.91 16.76
C ILE A 261 -5.80 -1.21 15.79
N THR A 262 -5.08 -1.97 14.97
CA THR A 262 -4.03 -1.44 14.10
C THR A 262 -4.62 -0.57 13.00
N GLY A 263 -5.73 -0.99 12.38
CA GLY A 263 -6.35 -0.33 11.22
C GLY A 263 -7.26 0.85 11.56
N TYR A 264 -7.82 0.95 12.77
CA TYR A 264 -8.73 2.06 13.10
C TYR A 264 -8.34 2.79 14.38
N ARG A 265 -8.27 2.09 15.52
CA ARG A 265 -8.03 2.73 16.82
C ARG A 265 -6.68 3.44 16.85
N ASP A 266 -5.63 2.72 16.49
CA ASP A 266 -4.29 3.27 16.53
C ASP A 266 -4.15 4.34 15.43
N VAL A 267 -4.74 4.15 14.24
CA VAL A 267 -4.75 5.18 13.18
C VAL A 267 -5.33 6.50 13.69
N LEU A 268 -6.48 6.45 14.38
CA LEU A 268 -7.10 7.60 15.01
C LEU A 268 -6.19 8.23 16.07
N ALA A 269 -5.62 7.43 16.97
CA ALA A 269 -4.71 7.92 18.00
C ALA A 269 -3.45 8.58 17.42
N HIS A 270 -2.92 8.06 16.31
CA HIS A 270 -1.77 8.65 15.63
C HIS A 270 -2.14 9.94 14.90
N ALA A 271 -3.29 9.99 14.21
CA ALA A 271 -3.76 11.21 13.58
C ALA A 271 -3.98 12.34 14.60
N LEU A 272 -4.52 12.03 15.79
CA LEU A 272 -4.66 13.01 16.88
C LEU A 272 -3.30 13.52 17.38
N ARG A 273 -2.34 12.62 17.62
CA ARG A 273 -0.97 13.02 18.01
C ARG A 273 -0.28 13.86 16.94
N ALA A 274 -0.44 13.49 15.67
CA ALA A 274 0.09 14.22 14.53
C ALA A 274 -0.57 15.59 14.38
N ALA A 275 -1.88 15.72 14.63
CA ALA A 275 -2.56 17.01 14.60
C ALA A 275 -2.04 18.00 15.64
N ILE A 276 -1.58 17.50 16.80
CA ILE A 276 -0.95 18.30 17.86
C ILE A 276 0.49 18.64 17.50
N ALA A 277 1.27 17.65 17.06
CA ALA A 277 2.69 17.85 16.75
C ALA A 277 2.92 18.63 15.44
N VAL A 278 1.96 18.57 14.52
CA VAL A 278 2.08 19.02 13.12
C VAL A 278 0.81 19.74 12.62
N PRO A 279 0.31 20.76 13.35
CA PRO A 279 -1.00 21.34 13.07
C PRO A 279 -1.12 21.92 11.66
N GLY A 280 -0.02 22.40 11.07
CA GLY A 280 -0.01 23.02 9.74
C GLY A 280 -0.55 22.11 8.63
N LEU A 281 -0.23 20.81 8.66
CA LEU A 281 -0.73 19.85 7.65
C LEU A 281 -2.24 19.63 7.78
N PHE A 282 -2.76 19.57 9.01
CA PHE A 282 -4.18 19.39 9.28
C PHE A 282 -4.99 20.65 8.98
N VAL A 283 -4.42 21.85 9.21
CA VAL A 283 -5.03 23.12 8.79
C VAL A 283 -5.13 23.18 7.26
N LEU A 284 -4.08 22.82 6.54
CA LEU A 284 -4.13 22.79 5.06
C LEU A 284 -5.15 21.74 4.56
N ALA A 285 -5.26 20.59 5.23
CA ALA A 285 -6.26 19.58 4.91
C ALA A 285 -7.68 20.11 5.17
N ALA A 286 -7.90 20.86 6.26
CA ALA A 286 -9.16 21.53 6.56
C ALA A 286 -9.55 22.57 5.50
N VAL A 287 -8.60 23.36 5.01
CA VAL A 287 -8.84 24.32 3.91
C VAL A 287 -9.24 23.58 2.64
N LEU A 288 -8.49 22.53 2.25
CA LEU A 288 -8.80 21.71 1.09
C LEU A 288 -10.20 21.11 1.20
N VAL A 289 -10.51 20.46 2.32
CA VAL A 289 -11.83 19.85 2.59
C VAL A 289 -12.94 20.90 2.61
N GLY A 290 -12.70 22.09 3.16
CA GLY A 290 -13.63 23.21 3.10
C GLY A 290 -14.02 23.55 1.66
N ILE A 291 -13.03 23.62 0.76
CA ILE A 291 -13.26 23.83 -0.68
C ILE A 291 -14.09 22.68 -1.28
N VAL A 292 -13.78 21.42 -0.93
CA VAL A 292 -14.55 20.25 -1.39
C VAL A 292 -16.02 20.36 -1.02
N LEU A 293 -16.30 20.67 0.25
CA LEU A 293 -17.66 20.78 0.77
C LEU A 293 -18.45 21.88 0.07
N LEU A 294 -17.82 23.02 -0.22
CA LEU A 294 -18.42 24.13 -0.97
C LEU A 294 -18.75 23.74 -2.42
N LEU A 295 -17.88 22.95 -3.07
CA LEU A 295 -18.02 22.60 -4.49
C LEU A 295 -18.97 21.43 -4.75
N LEU A 296 -19.03 20.43 -3.85
CA LEU A 296 -19.84 19.22 -4.05
C LEU A 296 -21.34 19.45 -3.87
N ARG A 297 -21.76 20.35 -2.98
CA ARG A 297 -23.16 20.61 -2.59
C ARG A 297 -23.96 19.31 -2.39
N ALA A 298 -23.98 18.80 -1.16
CA ALA A 298 -24.73 17.60 -0.81
C ALA A 298 -26.24 17.76 -1.12
N ASP A 299 -26.89 16.65 -1.46
CA ASP A 299 -28.34 16.61 -1.60
C ASP A 299 -29.00 16.96 -0.26
N THR A 300 -30.11 17.70 -0.31
CA THR A 300 -30.80 18.20 0.88
C THR A 300 -31.85 17.24 1.43
N LYS A 301 -32.08 16.11 0.74
CA LYS A 301 -33.11 15.14 1.13
C LYS A 301 -32.54 14.16 2.16
N PRO A 302 -33.11 14.10 3.38
CA PRO A 302 -32.62 13.20 4.42
C PRO A 302 -32.94 11.74 4.11
N THR A 303 -32.07 10.84 4.55
CA THR A 303 -32.31 9.40 4.48
C THR A 303 -33.32 8.98 5.54
N THR A 304 -34.54 8.64 5.14
CA THR A 304 -35.62 8.29 6.09
C THR A 304 -35.70 6.80 6.42
N SER A 305 -35.21 5.93 5.54
CA SER A 305 -35.32 4.48 5.71
C SER A 305 -34.35 3.96 6.79
N ARG A 306 -34.88 3.26 7.81
CA ARG A 306 -34.08 2.58 8.86
C ARG A 306 -33.07 1.60 8.26
N LEU A 307 -33.47 0.88 7.21
CA LEU A 307 -32.61 -0.07 6.51
C LEU A 307 -31.48 0.64 5.76
N ALA A 308 -31.75 1.80 5.14
CA ALA A 308 -30.71 2.59 4.48
C ALA A 308 -29.67 3.18 5.45
N ILE A 309 -30.01 3.31 6.73
CA ILE A 309 -29.11 3.78 7.79
C ILE A 309 -28.29 2.61 8.38
N ALA A 310 -28.94 1.48 8.68
CA ALA A 310 -28.28 0.34 9.32
C ALA A 310 -27.45 -0.51 8.36
N LEU A 311 -27.86 -0.65 7.10
CA LEU A 311 -27.22 -1.54 6.13
C LEU A 311 -25.74 -1.20 5.88
N PRO A 312 -25.32 0.08 5.70
CA PRO A 312 -23.90 0.39 5.56
C PRO A 312 -23.07 -0.05 6.76
N LEU A 313 -23.58 0.07 8.00
CA LEU A 313 -22.88 -0.39 9.20
C LEU A 313 -22.71 -1.92 9.23
N VAL A 314 -23.78 -2.65 8.91
CA VAL A 314 -23.73 -4.12 8.82
C VAL A 314 -22.73 -4.55 7.75
N LEU A 315 -22.76 -3.91 6.58
CA LEU A 315 -21.81 -4.19 5.50
C LEU A 315 -20.37 -3.82 5.90
N ALA A 316 -20.15 -2.75 6.65
CA ALA A 316 -18.83 -2.38 7.16
C ALA A 316 -18.25 -3.49 8.04
N VAL A 317 -19.04 -4.02 8.98
CA VAL A 317 -18.61 -5.13 9.85
C VAL A 317 -18.35 -6.40 9.04
N VAL A 318 -19.29 -6.78 8.16
CA VAL A 318 -19.14 -7.99 7.33
C VAL A 318 -17.91 -7.91 6.42
N LEU A 319 -17.71 -6.77 5.75
CA LEU A 319 -16.54 -6.56 4.89
C LEU A 319 -15.24 -6.52 5.70
N PHE A 320 -15.22 -5.87 6.87
CA PHE A 320 -14.05 -5.88 7.74
C PHE A 320 -13.63 -7.31 8.11
N LEU A 321 -14.59 -8.13 8.57
CA LEU A 321 -14.33 -9.52 8.92
C LEU A 321 -13.88 -10.32 7.69
N ALA A 322 -14.57 -10.17 6.56
CA ALA A 322 -14.26 -10.91 5.34
C ALA A 322 -12.88 -10.55 4.76
N LEU A 323 -12.52 -9.27 4.71
CA LEU A 323 -11.27 -8.79 4.10
C LEU A 323 -10.04 -9.08 4.97
N SER A 324 -10.21 -9.21 6.29
CA SER A 324 -9.13 -9.60 7.21
C SER A 324 -8.93 -11.12 7.30
N SER A 325 -9.98 -11.92 7.08
CA SER A 325 -9.92 -13.39 7.20
C SER A 325 -8.84 -14.09 6.37
N PRO A 326 -8.56 -13.74 5.10
CA PRO A 326 -7.50 -14.40 4.33
C PRO A 326 -6.13 -14.30 4.98
N TYR A 327 -5.85 -13.17 5.64
CA TYR A 327 -4.61 -12.99 6.38
C TYR A 327 -4.59 -13.85 7.64
N LEU A 328 -5.69 -13.91 8.39
CA LEU A 328 -5.80 -14.75 9.59
C LEU A 328 -5.70 -16.25 9.28
N ILE A 329 -6.26 -16.69 8.16
CA ILE A 329 -6.16 -18.07 7.65
C ILE A 329 -4.70 -18.38 7.25
N ALA A 330 -3.94 -17.38 6.83
CA ALA A 330 -2.51 -17.50 6.55
C ALA A 330 -1.62 -17.26 7.79
N GLY A 331 -2.20 -17.12 8.98
CA GLY A 331 -1.45 -16.82 10.22
C GLY A 331 -0.89 -15.39 10.32
N LEU A 332 -1.26 -14.49 9.40
CA LEU A 332 -0.76 -13.12 9.33
C LEU A 332 -1.64 -12.15 10.15
N ARG A 333 -0.99 -11.23 10.87
CA ARG A 333 -1.66 -10.17 11.64
C ARG A 333 -0.89 -8.86 11.52
N PRO A 334 -1.57 -7.72 11.34
CA PRO A 334 -0.90 -6.43 11.20
C PRO A 334 -0.37 -5.95 12.55
N SER A 335 0.83 -5.35 12.54
CA SER A 335 1.39 -4.65 13.70
C SER A 335 1.30 -3.14 13.52
N SER A 336 0.96 -2.41 14.59
CA SER A 336 1.05 -0.95 14.61
C SER A 336 2.48 -0.43 14.82
N THR A 337 3.44 -1.30 15.10
CA THR A 337 4.85 -0.93 15.32
C THR A 337 5.72 -1.09 14.07
N HIS A 338 5.16 -1.61 12.97
CA HIS A 338 5.93 -1.92 11.76
C HIS A 338 5.18 -1.43 10.51
N PHE A 339 5.56 -0.27 9.95
CA PHE A 339 4.80 0.35 8.85
C PHE A 339 4.64 -0.56 7.62
N TYR A 340 5.56 -1.48 7.36
CA TYR A 340 5.42 -2.44 6.25
C TYR A 340 4.21 -3.39 6.44
N GLU A 341 3.83 -3.70 7.69
CA GLU A 341 2.65 -4.52 8.00
C GLU A 341 1.34 -3.79 7.67
N SER A 342 1.39 -2.48 7.39
CA SER A 342 0.25 -1.75 6.86
C SER A 342 -0.18 -2.22 5.47
N ARG A 343 0.64 -3.00 4.75
CA ARG A 343 0.29 -3.62 3.45
C ARG A 343 -1.00 -4.44 3.51
N HIS A 344 -1.30 -5.01 4.67
CA HIS A 344 -2.50 -5.81 4.92
C HIS A 344 -3.76 -4.96 5.15
N LEU A 345 -3.65 -3.63 5.21
CA LEU A 345 -4.73 -2.72 5.59
C LEU A 345 -5.34 -1.96 4.40
N LEU A 346 -4.76 -2.04 3.20
CA LEU A 346 -5.21 -1.28 2.01
C LEU A 346 -6.72 -1.26 1.82
N MET A 347 -7.36 -2.42 1.91
CA MET A 347 -8.79 -2.56 1.61
C MET A 347 -9.70 -2.14 2.77
N LEU A 348 -9.16 -1.86 3.96
CA LEU A 348 -9.95 -1.41 5.11
C LEU A 348 -10.50 0.02 4.94
N GLY A 349 -10.05 0.75 3.92
CA GLY A 349 -10.70 1.98 3.47
C GLY A 349 -12.17 1.78 3.08
N VAL A 350 -12.55 0.62 2.53
CA VAL A 350 -13.94 0.31 2.13
C VAL A 350 -14.89 0.18 3.33
N PRO A 351 -14.64 -0.71 4.31
CA PRO A 351 -15.46 -0.77 5.52
C PRO A 351 -15.40 0.53 6.33
N SER A 352 -14.27 1.25 6.34
CA SER A 352 -14.20 2.59 6.93
C SER A 352 -15.24 3.54 6.29
N ALA A 353 -15.22 3.68 4.96
CA ALA A 353 -16.13 4.56 4.23
C ALA A 353 -17.61 4.19 4.46
N LEU A 354 -17.93 2.89 4.59
CA LEU A 354 -19.27 2.41 4.96
C LEU A 354 -19.66 2.81 6.39
N GLY A 355 -18.72 2.75 7.33
CA GLY A 355 -18.91 3.24 8.70
C GLY A 355 -19.21 4.75 8.72
N PHE A 356 -18.41 5.55 8.02
CA PHE A 356 -18.66 7.00 7.86
C PHE A 356 -20.04 7.26 7.23
N LEU A 357 -20.42 6.50 6.21
CA LEU A 357 -21.75 6.62 5.59
C LEU A 357 -22.89 6.31 6.58
N ALA A 358 -22.75 5.25 7.38
CA ALA A 358 -23.75 4.90 8.40
C ALA A 358 -23.90 6.00 9.45
N ILE A 359 -22.78 6.51 9.97
CA ILE A 359 -22.75 7.57 10.98
C ILE A 359 -23.33 8.86 10.40
N LYS A 360 -22.97 9.23 9.15
CA LYS A 360 -23.55 10.36 8.43
C LYS A 360 -25.06 10.25 8.37
N ARG A 361 -25.60 9.14 7.84
CA ARG A 361 -27.04 8.93 7.69
C ARG A 361 -27.80 8.88 9.02
N LEU A 362 -27.14 8.43 10.09
CA LEU A 362 -27.67 8.52 11.44
C LEU A 362 -27.73 9.98 11.93
N ALA A 363 -26.68 10.77 11.69
CA ALA A 363 -26.61 12.18 12.06
C ALA A 363 -27.63 13.07 11.32
N GLU A 364 -28.08 12.69 10.11
CA GLU A 364 -29.16 13.36 9.38
C GLU A 364 -30.51 13.33 10.12
N ARG A 365 -30.67 12.47 11.12
CA ARG A 365 -31.88 12.46 11.95
C ARG A 365 -31.96 13.64 12.91
N TRP A 366 -30.82 14.20 13.27
CA TRP A 366 -30.71 15.27 14.25
C TRP A 366 -30.25 16.59 13.63
N THR A 367 -29.79 16.57 12.37
CA THR A 367 -29.20 17.72 11.69
C THR A 367 -29.55 17.72 10.20
N ASN A 368 -29.25 18.82 9.50
CA ASN A 368 -29.41 18.87 8.04
C ASN A 368 -28.43 17.91 7.33
N PRO A 369 -28.83 17.21 6.24
CA PRO A 369 -27.95 16.32 5.46
C PRO A 369 -26.60 16.92 5.04
N SER A 370 -26.58 18.21 4.67
CA SER A 370 -25.34 18.91 4.31
C SER A 370 -24.41 19.09 5.51
N ILE A 371 -24.97 19.39 6.68
CA ILE A 371 -24.20 19.53 7.93
C ILE A 371 -23.68 18.16 8.38
N ALA A 372 -24.52 17.13 8.33
CA ALA A 372 -24.11 15.76 8.65
C ALA A 372 -22.98 15.27 7.72
N PHE A 373 -23.09 15.56 6.42
CA PHE A 373 -22.02 15.24 5.46
C PHE A 373 -20.72 15.99 5.78
N ALA A 374 -20.80 17.31 5.99
CA ALA A 374 -19.64 18.13 6.34
C ALA A 374 -19.00 17.68 7.67
N ALA A 375 -19.80 17.40 8.69
CA ALA A 375 -19.29 16.97 9.99
C ALA A 375 -18.62 15.61 9.92
N ILE A 376 -19.24 14.62 9.27
CA ILE A 376 -18.76 13.23 9.29
C ILE A 376 -17.72 12.97 8.20
N PHE A 377 -18.04 13.21 6.93
CA PHE A 377 -17.06 13.04 5.85
C PHE A 377 -15.99 14.13 5.88
N GLY A 378 -16.34 15.39 6.21
CA GLY A 378 -15.34 16.45 6.28
C GLY A 378 -14.30 16.19 7.37
N SER A 379 -14.71 15.87 8.60
CA SER A 379 -13.73 15.52 9.66
C SER A 379 -12.91 14.28 9.30
N GLY A 380 -13.55 13.23 8.77
CA GLY A 380 -12.87 12.02 8.29
C GLY A 380 -11.80 12.33 7.25
N LEU A 381 -12.10 13.19 6.28
CA LEU A 381 -11.16 13.60 5.23
C LEU A 381 -10.02 14.47 5.75
N ILE A 382 -10.29 15.40 6.67
CA ILE A 382 -9.22 16.21 7.31
C ILE A 382 -8.22 15.29 8.00
N MET A 383 -8.72 14.32 8.78
CA MET A 383 -7.88 13.35 9.46
C MET A 383 -7.12 12.47 8.48
N SER A 384 -7.79 12.00 7.43
CA SER A 384 -7.22 11.07 6.44
C SER A 384 -6.11 11.75 5.62
N ILE A 385 -6.38 12.93 5.05
CA ILE A 385 -5.42 13.70 4.26
C ILE A 385 -4.28 14.24 5.14
N GLY A 386 -4.58 14.77 6.33
CA GLY A 386 -3.55 15.28 7.24
C GLY A 386 -2.57 14.18 7.69
N MET A 387 -3.08 12.98 7.99
CA MET A 387 -2.24 11.83 8.32
C MET A 387 -1.47 11.32 7.10
N LEU A 388 -2.11 11.24 5.92
CA LEU A 388 -1.46 10.85 4.67
C LEU A 388 -0.27 11.75 4.32
N TRP A 389 -0.43 13.08 4.44
CA TRP A 389 0.67 14.03 4.26
C TRP A 389 1.76 13.88 5.31
N SER A 390 1.40 13.59 6.57
CA SER A 390 2.37 13.33 7.63
C SER A 390 3.24 12.11 7.31
N ASP A 391 2.63 11.03 6.82
CA ASP A 391 3.33 9.82 6.39
C ASP A 391 4.23 10.09 5.17
N TYR A 392 3.76 10.86 4.18
CA TYR A 392 4.61 11.23 3.04
C TYR A 392 5.79 12.11 3.43
N VAL A 393 5.61 13.06 4.34
CA VAL A 393 6.71 13.88 4.86
C VAL A 393 7.74 12.99 5.57
N PHE A 394 7.30 12.02 6.36
CA PHE A 394 8.22 11.07 6.96
C PHE A 394 9.00 10.27 5.90
N MET A 395 8.31 9.72 4.89
CA MET A 395 8.95 8.94 3.83
C MET A 395 9.93 9.78 3.01
N GLN A 396 9.61 11.05 2.73
CA GLN A 396 10.53 11.97 2.08
C GLN A 396 11.76 12.25 2.94
N ALA A 397 11.59 12.51 4.23
CA ALA A 397 12.73 12.71 5.14
C ALA A 397 13.65 11.48 5.17
N ARG A 398 13.07 10.27 5.13
CA ARG A 398 13.83 9.01 5.01
C ARG A 398 14.61 8.95 3.69
N THR A 399 14.00 9.31 2.57
CA THR A 399 14.69 9.39 1.26
C THR A 399 15.90 10.31 1.32
N LEU A 400 15.76 11.49 1.92
CA LEU A 400 16.88 12.44 2.05
C LEU A 400 18.03 11.85 2.86
N LYS A 401 17.74 11.09 3.92
CA LYS A 401 18.76 10.37 4.70
C LYS A 401 19.45 9.28 3.87
N GLN A 402 18.69 8.49 3.09
CA GLN A 402 19.24 7.48 2.19
C GLN A 402 20.18 8.11 1.14
N GLU A 403 19.77 9.23 0.56
CA GLU A 403 20.59 9.97 -0.41
C GLU A 403 21.87 10.52 0.21
N ALA A 404 21.78 11.13 1.39
CA ALA A 404 22.94 11.64 2.11
C ALA A 404 23.95 10.53 2.44
N LEU A 405 23.47 9.37 2.93
CA LEU A 405 24.31 8.21 3.18
C LEU A 405 24.98 7.72 1.89
N THR A 406 24.17 7.45 0.85
CA THR A 406 24.65 6.88 -0.41
C THR A 406 25.69 7.80 -1.08
N ARG A 407 25.45 9.11 -1.11
CA ARG A 407 26.40 10.09 -1.67
C ARG A 407 27.71 10.13 -0.89
N ASN A 408 27.64 10.12 0.44
CA ASN A 408 28.84 10.14 1.28
C ASN A 408 29.67 8.86 1.08
N LEU A 409 29.02 7.70 0.99
CA LEU A 409 29.70 6.44 0.72
C LEU A 409 30.32 6.42 -0.68
N ALA A 410 29.59 6.88 -1.70
CA ALA A 410 30.07 6.94 -3.09
C ALA A 410 31.31 7.84 -3.27
N SER A 411 31.47 8.87 -2.42
CA SER A 411 32.68 9.72 -2.42
C SER A 411 33.91 9.10 -1.76
N ARG A 412 33.80 7.88 -1.22
CA ARG A 412 34.89 7.18 -0.50
C ARG A 412 35.30 5.92 -1.24
N ALA A 413 36.58 5.59 -1.13
CA ALA A 413 37.03 4.25 -1.48
C ALA A 413 36.32 3.22 -0.59
N GLN A 414 35.85 2.14 -1.22
CA GLN A 414 35.27 1.03 -0.50
C GLN A 414 36.31 0.45 0.47
N PRO A 415 35.99 0.26 1.76
CA PRO A 415 36.87 -0.40 2.70
C PRO A 415 36.96 -1.90 2.39
N ALA A 416 37.96 -2.61 2.93
CA ALA A 416 38.11 -4.06 2.80
C ALA A 416 37.06 -4.82 3.65
N ALA A 417 35.78 -4.65 3.33
CA ALA A 417 34.64 -5.27 3.97
C ALA A 417 33.51 -5.56 2.95
N THR A 418 32.75 -6.60 3.21
CA THR A 418 31.55 -6.98 2.44
C THR A 418 30.30 -7.08 3.31
N VAL A 419 30.46 -7.14 4.64
CA VAL A 419 29.38 -7.14 5.62
C VAL A 419 29.38 -5.81 6.39
N TYR A 420 28.24 -5.14 6.43
CA TYR A 420 28.11 -3.80 6.99
C TYR A 420 26.94 -3.68 7.96
N ALA A 421 27.22 -3.24 9.18
CA ALA A 421 26.19 -2.76 10.11
C ALA A 421 26.08 -1.25 10.02
N LEU A 422 24.87 -0.75 9.80
CA LEU A 422 24.53 0.67 9.90
C LEU A 422 24.09 0.98 11.33
N ASP A 423 24.90 1.75 12.05
CA ASP A 423 24.50 2.39 13.31
C ASP A 423 23.88 3.75 12.99
N ASP A 424 22.56 3.74 12.88
CA ASP A 424 21.74 4.92 12.56
C ASP A 424 21.50 5.77 13.82
N GLY A 425 22.18 6.92 13.87
CA GLY A 425 22.07 7.94 14.91
C GLY A 425 20.87 8.87 14.77
N PHE A 426 20.03 8.73 13.74
CA PHE A 426 18.80 9.53 13.63
C PHE A 426 17.70 8.91 14.52
N PHE A 427 17.58 9.39 15.77
CA PHE A 427 16.69 8.82 16.80
C PHE A 427 15.19 9.11 16.65
N ASP A 428 14.73 9.64 15.51
CA ASP A 428 13.37 10.15 15.33
C ASP A 428 12.51 9.28 14.40
N TYR A 429 12.29 8.02 14.80
CA TYR A 429 11.25 7.20 14.20
C TYR A 429 9.99 7.30 15.07
N PRO A 430 8.91 8.00 14.64
CA PRO A 430 7.61 7.86 15.29
C PRO A 430 7.26 6.37 15.42
N SER A 431 6.54 5.98 16.47
CA SER A 431 6.35 4.58 16.91
C SER A 431 5.85 3.56 15.88
N ARG A 432 5.45 3.98 14.67
CA ARG A 432 5.04 3.13 13.55
C ARG A 432 6.14 2.90 12.51
N HIS A 433 7.13 3.78 12.44
CA HIS A 433 8.19 3.70 11.44
C HIS A 433 9.33 2.83 11.95
N VAL A 434 9.94 2.08 11.04
CA VAL A 434 11.03 1.16 11.38
C VAL A 434 12.37 1.71 10.91
N PRO A 435 13.48 1.25 11.52
CA PRO A 435 14.83 1.54 11.01
C PRO A 435 15.02 1.07 9.55
N PHE A 436 16.17 1.35 8.97
CA PHE A 436 16.52 0.81 7.64
C PHE A 436 16.55 -0.72 7.65
N GLY A 437 15.84 -1.34 6.70
CA GLY A 437 15.83 -2.79 6.54
C GLY A 437 17.08 -3.29 5.80
N LEU A 438 17.29 -4.61 5.84
CA LEU A 438 18.41 -5.32 5.20
C LEU A 438 18.52 -4.97 3.70
N ALA A 439 17.39 -4.98 3.01
CA ALA A 439 17.31 -4.66 1.58
C ALA A 439 17.70 -3.21 1.29
N GLU A 440 17.28 -2.26 2.14
CA GLU A 440 17.61 -0.84 1.97
C GLU A 440 19.10 -0.59 2.19
N VAL A 441 19.67 -1.08 3.28
CA VAL A 441 21.09 -0.86 3.57
C VAL A 441 21.96 -1.53 2.51
N THR A 442 21.67 -2.78 2.17
CA THR A 442 22.40 -3.50 1.10
C THR A 442 22.28 -2.79 -0.25
N GLY A 443 21.09 -2.27 -0.57
CA GLY A 443 20.86 -1.56 -1.83
C GLY A 443 21.60 -0.22 -1.91
N MET A 444 21.66 0.54 -0.81
CA MET A 444 22.46 1.77 -0.71
C MET A 444 23.96 1.48 -0.90
N LEU A 445 24.48 0.40 -0.33
CA LEU A 445 25.87 -0.03 -0.53
C LEU A 445 26.15 -0.36 -2.00
N ARG A 446 25.23 -1.08 -2.66
CA ARG A 446 25.35 -1.39 -4.08
C ARG A 446 25.32 -0.17 -4.97
N LEU A 447 24.47 0.80 -4.64
CA LEU A 447 24.47 2.10 -5.33
C LEU A 447 25.80 2.83 -5.14
N ALA A 448 26.37 2.83 -3.94
CA ALA A 448 27.62 3.54 -3.64
C ALA A 448 28.86 2.90 -4.27
N TRP A 449 29.00 1.57 -4.20
CA TRP A 449 30.26 0.87 -4.52
C TRP A 449 30.13 -0.23 -5.59
N GLY A 450 28.97 -0.37 -6.24
CA GLY A 450 28.75 -1.35 -7.30
C GLY A 450 28.10 -2.65 -6.83
N ASN A 451 27.90 -3.61 -7.74
CA ASN A 451 27.10 -4.82 -7.49
C ASN A 451 27.85 -5.96 -6.80
N GLN A 452 28.74 -5.63 -5.86
CA GLN A 452 29.37 -6.67 -5.04
C GLN A 452 28.31 -7.38 -4.18
N PRO A 453 28.58 -8.63 -3.74
CA PRO A 453 27.66 -9.39 -2.91
C PRO A 453 27.64 -8.86 -1.46
N PHE A 454 27.36 -7.56 -1.29
CA PHE A 454 27.26 -6.94 0.02
C PHE A 454 26.16 -7.58 0.86
N PHE A 455 26.37 -7.57 2.17
CA PHE A 455 25.32 -7.74 3.14
C PHE A 455 25.29 -6.55 4.11
N GLY A 456 24.26 -5.73 4.01
CA GLY A 456 24.04 -4.56 4.84
C GLY A 456 22.79 -4.69 5.71
N PHE A 457 22.86 -4.25 6.96
CA PHE A 457 21.71 -4.25 7.88
C PHE A 457 21.79 -3.11 8.90
N ALA A 458 20.66 -2.72 9.51
CA ALA A 458 20.67 -1.73 10.58
C ALA A 458 20.85 -2.39 11.95
N LEU A 459 21.88 -1.98 12.69
CA LEU A 459 22.31 -2.66 13.91
C LEU A 459 21.20 -2.77 14.98
N ARG A 460 20.33 -1.76 15.06
CA ARG A 460 19.26 -1.69 16.07
C ARG A 460 18.03 -2.52 15.73
N ALA A 461 17.89 -2.93 14.47
CA ALA A 461 16.73 -3.68 14.00
C ALA A 461 16.94 -5.20 14.09
N GLU A 462 18.20 -5.64 14.20
CA GLU A 462 18.56 -7.03 14.01
C GLU A 462 18.98 -7.73 15.29
N ARG A 463 18.81 -9.05 15.29
CA ARG A 463 19.23 -9.92 16.38
C ARG A 463 20.72 -10.27 16.27
N PRO A 464 21.36 -10.69 17.37
CA PRO A 464 22.77 -11.10 17.36
C PRO A 464 23.10 -12.21 16.35
N ASP A 465 22.14 -13.05 15.98
CA ASP A 465 22.28 -14.20 15.08
C ASP A 465 22.03 -13.87 13.59
N ILE A 466 21.90 -12.60 13.22
CA ILE A 466 21.52 -12.17 11.88
C ILE A 466 22.40 -12.74 10.76
N LEU A 467 23.71 -12.89 10.99
CA LEU A 467 24.61 -13.44 9.98
C LEU A 467 24.27 -14.90 9.66
N ARG A 468 23.93 -15.69 10.68
CA ARG A 468 23.48 -17.09 10.53
C ARG A 468 22.13 -17.15 9.84
N GLY A 469 21.17 -16.34 10.29
CA GLY A 469 19.86 -16.26 9.66
C GLY A 469 19.93 -15.89 8.17
N MET A 470 20.85 -14.98 7.80
CA MET A 470 21.07 -14.63 6.40
C MET A 470 21.77 -15.75 5.61
N ASP A 471 22.72 -16.47 6.21
CA ASP A 471 23.39 -17.60 5.54
C ASP A 471 22.41 -18.75 5.24
N GLU A 472 21.48 -19.03 6.16
CA GLU A 472 20.37 -19.96 5.93
C GLU A 472 19.41 -19.42 4.86
N ALA A 473 19.00 -18.14 4.97
CA ALA A 473 18.05 -17.55 4.05
C ALA A 473 18.58 -17.46 2.61
N ARG A 474 19.85 -17.14 2.40
CA ARG A 474 20.46 -17.04 1.06
C ARG A 474 20.68 -18.40 0.39
N THR A 475 20.79 -19.48 1.15
CA THR A 475 21.01 -20.83 0.61
C THR A 475 19.70 -21.56 0.36
N ALA A 476 18.61 -21.10 0.97
CA ALA A 476 17.29 -21.67 0.78
C ALA A 476 16.78 -21.53 -0.67
N PRO A 477 16.10 -22.55 -1.23
CA PRO A 477 15.61 -22.51 -2.62
C PRO A 477 14.68 -21.33 -2.90
N GLY A 478 14.90 -20.66 -4.04
CA GLY A 478 14.04 -19.58 -4.52
C GLY A 478 14.13 -18.30 -3.70
N SER A 479 15.18 -18.12 -2.89
CA SER A 479 15.37 -16.95 -2.01
C SER A 479 15.63 -15.66 -2.78
N ALA A 480 15.13 -14.53 -2.26
CA ALA A 480 15.49 -13.20 -2.78
C ALA A 480 16.93 -12.79 -2.42
N PHE A 481 17.55 -13.49 -1.45
CA PHE A 481 18.82 -13.08 -0.84
C PHE A 481 20.03 -13.86 -1.32
N HIS A 482 19.90 -14.68 -2.38
CA HIS A 482 20.98 -15.51 -2.93
C HIS A 482 22.29 -14.75 -3.20
N HIS A 483 22.21 -13.45 -3.44
CA HIS A 483 23.35 -12.59 -3.79
C HIS A 483 23.94 -11.83 -2.58
N PHE A 484 23.50 -12.11 -1.36
CA PHE A 484 24.06 -11.51 -0.15
C PHE A 484 25.14 -12.43 0.40
N ASP A 485 26.27 -11.87 0.85
CA ASP A 485 27.35 -12.64 1.47
C ASP A 485 27.53 -12.21 2.95
N PRO A 486 27.07 -13.01 3.92
CA PRO A 486 27.23 -12.72 5.34
C PRO A 486 28.59 -13.20 5.92
N THR A 487 29.45 -13.85 5.11
CA THR A 487 30.67 -14.52 5.59
C THR A 487 31.91 -13.66 5.54
N GLY A 488 31.89 -12.58 4.77
CA GLY A 488 33.08 -11.77 4.53
C GLY A 488 33.44 -10.77 5.63
N PRO A 489 34.50 -9.98 5.41
CA PRO A 489 35.01 -9.07 6.43
C PRO A 489 33.99 -7.98 6.78
N GLN A 490 33.98 -7.58 8.05
CA GLN A 490 32.95 -6.75 8.64
C GLN A 490 33.40 -5.29 8.83
N ALA A 491 32.44 -4.38 8.73
CA ALA A 491 32.59 -2.98 9.09
C ALA A 491 31.31 -2.42 9.72
N THR A 492 31.47 -1.40 10.57
CA THR A 492 30.36 -0.60 11.08
C THR A 492 30.38 0.78 10.44
N ILE A 493 29.24 1.18 9.86
CA ILE A 493 28.99 2.52 9.34
C ILE A 493 28.24 3.29 10.42
N SER A 494 28.87 4.31 10.99
CA SER A 494 28.17 5.24 11.88
C SER A 494 27.54 6.36 11.05
N PHE A 495 26.23 6.51 11.16
CA PHE A 495 25.45 7.49 10.42
C PHE A 495 24.80 8.46 11.41
N GLN A 496 25.49 9.55 11.72
CA GLN A 496 25.09 10.49 12.77
C GLN A 496 24.49 11.78 12.17
N PRO A 497 23.57 12.46 12.89
CA PRO A 497 23.08 13.77 12.50
C PRO A 497 24.23 14.77 12.28
N GLY A 498 24.23 15.42 11.12
CA GLY A 498 25.16 16.50 10.79
C GLY A 498 24.64 17.88 11.21
N PRO A 499 25.39 18.97 10.90
CA PRO A 499 24.98 20.33 11.22
C PRO A 499 23.69 20.78 10.52
N GLY A 500 23.37 20.19 9.37
CA GLY A 500 22.13 20.43 8.61
C GLY A 500 20.98 19.49 9.00
N ALA A 501 21.16 18.61 10.00
CA ALA A 501 20.10 17.75 10.46
C ALA A 501 18.98 18.57 11.13
N ALA A 502 17.73 18.23 10.80
CA ALA A 502 16.55 18.89 11.32
C ALA A 502 15.42 17.87 11.51
N PRO A 503 14.39 18.19 12.31
CA PRO A 503 13.18 17.38 12.39
C PRO A 503 12.56 17.18 11.00
N ASN A 504 11.96 16.00 10.76
CA ASN A 504 11.52 15.53 9.44
C ASN A 504 10.73 16.59 8.62
N GLN A 505 9.82 17.33 9.24
CA GLN A 505 9.04 18.36 8.54
C GLN A 505 9.88 19.56 8.11
N THR A 506 10.73 20.07 9.01
CA THR A 506 11.62 21.18 8.72
C THR A 506 12.57 20.79 7.60
N LEU A 507 13.12 19.57 7.68
CA LEU A 507 14.00 19.02 6.66
C LEU A 507 13.32 18.96 5.28
N VAL A 508 12.13 18.38 5.20
CA VAL A 508 11.39 18.24 3.94
C VAL A 508 10.95 19.58 3.39
N ARG A 509 10.52 20.52 4.25
CA ARG A 509 10.17 21.88 3.84
C ARG A 509 11.39 22.61 3.28
N GLN A 510 12.54 22.52 3.94
CA GLN A 510 13.79 23.12 3.46
C GLN A 510 14.21 22.50 2.12
N TYR A 511 14.10 21.18 1.99
CA TYR A 511 14.37 20.48 0.74
C TYR A 511 13.46 20.94 -0.41
N TYR A 512 12.13 21.00 -0.20
CA TYR A 512 11.22 21.48 -1.24
C TYR A 512 11.41 22.97 -1.56
N ALA A 513 11.68 23.81 -0.56
CA ALA A 513 12.06 25.19 -0.81
C ALA A 513 13.35 25.26 -1.64
N CYS A 514 14.32 24.40 -1.36
CA CYS A 514 15.57 24.34 -2.11
C CYS A 514 15.36 23.93 -3.56
N ARG A 515 14.63 22.83 -3.77
CA ARG A 515 14.37 22.23 -5.07
C ARG A 515 13.48 23.10 -5.96
N PHE A 516 12.49 23.77 -5.40
CA PHE A 516 11.46 24.46 -6.20
C PHE A 516 11.51 26.00 -6.14
N LEU A 517 12.07 26.61 -5.09
CA LEU A 517 11.98 28.05 -4.86
C LEU A 517 13.34 28.76 -4.84
N ALA A 518 14.37 28.16 -4.25
CA ALA A 518 15.56 28.89 -3.80
C ALA A 518 16.83 28.70 -4.63
N ARG A 519 16.84 27.88 -5.70
CA ARG A 519 18.07 27.56 -6.49
C ARG A 519 19.29 27.25 -5.61
N CYS A 520 19.11 26.58 -4.46
CA CYS A 520 20.26 26.16 -3.65
C CYS A 520 20.83 24.83 -4.14
N ASP A 521 22.09 24.58 -3.76
CA ASP A 521 22.77 23.34 -4.07
C ASP A 521 22.23 22.20 -3.19
N VAL A 522 21.40 21.35 -3.79
CA VAL A 522 20.86 20.15 -3.13
C VAL A 522 21.99 19.21 -2.68
N ALA A 523 23.12 19.18 -3.39
CA ALA A 523 24.26 18.35 -2.99
C ALA A 523 24.90 18.84 -1.69
N GLU A 524 25.08 20.15 -1.55
CA GLU A 524 25.58 20.77 -0.33
C GLU A 524 24.61 20.53 0.84
N PHE A 525 23.31 20.72 0.61
CA PHE A 525 22.27 20.44 1.62
C PHE A 525 22.33 18.99 2.12
N LEU A 526 22.44 18.01 1.21
CA LEU A 526 22.55 16.60 1.56
C LEU A 526 23.86 16.27 2.28
N ALA A 527 24.97 16.93 1.91
CA ALA A 527 26.26 16.73 2.56
C ALA A 527 26.27 17.21 4.02
N GLN A 528 25.48 18.24 4.34
CA GLN A 528 25.33 18.74 5.71
C GLN A 528 24.39 17.90 6.57
N LEU A 529 23.56 17.04 5.97
CA LEU A 529 22.53 16.27 6.68
C LEU A 529 23.12 15.27 7.66
N ALA A 530 24.23 14.63 7.30
CA ALA A 530 24.77 13.51 8.07
C ALA A 530 26.29 13.48 8.08
N GLN A 531 26.84 13.05 9.21
CA GLN A 531 28.23 12.66 9.36
C GLN A 531 28.34 11.14 9.25
N VAL A 532 29.16 10.67 8.31
CA VAL A 532 29.40 9.24 8.08
C VAL A 532 30.82 8.89 8.44
N THR A 533 31.01 7.88 9.27
CA THR A 533 32.30 7.26 9.54
C THR A 533 32.21 5.75 9.36
N ILE A 534 33.33 5.12 9.01
CA ILE A 534 33.42 3.68 8.78
C ILE A 534 34.53 3.13 9.67
N LYS A 535 34.21 2.11 10.46
CA LYS A 535 35.17 1.40 11.30
C LYS A 535 35.25 -0.05 10.84
N LEU A 536 36.43 -0.49 10.42
CA LEU A 536 36.72 -1.89 10.09
C LEU A 536 36.81 -2.74 11.36
N GLY A 537 36.34 -3.98 11.27
CA GLY A 537 36.43 -4.98 12.32
C GLY A 537 35.08 -5.62 12.67
N PRO A 538 35.08 -6.58 13.60
CA PRO A 538 33.87 -7.27 14.04
C PRO A 538 32.79 -6.29 14.49
N ILE A 539 31.56 -6.54 14.07
CA ILE A 539 30.40 -5.72 14.45
C ILE A 539 30.02 -6.06 15.90
N ALA A 540 30.00 -5.05 16.77
CA ALA A 540 29.67 -5.22 18.17
C ALA A 540 28.24 -5.76 18.35
N GLY A 541 28.07 -6.75 19.22
CA GLY A 541 26.76 -7.34 19.53
C GLY A 541 26.23 -8.37 18.52
N ILE A 542 26.98 -8.65 17.45
CA ILE A 542 26.65 -9.66 16.45
C ILE A 542 27.56 -10.89 16.61
N LEU A 543 26.95 -12.07 16.56
CA LEU A 543 27.67 -13.35 16.63
C LEU A 543 28.31 -13.64 15.27
N PRO A 544 29.62 -13.93 15.22
CA PRO A 544 30.28 -14.29 13.98
C PRO A 544 29.79 -15.65 13.47
N LEU A 545 29.83 -15.84 12.14
CA LEU A 545 29.69 -17.17 11.55
C LEU A 545 30.92 -18.03 11.89
N GLU A 546 30.70 -19.32 12.15
CA GLU A 546 31.79 -20.25 12.40
C GLU A 546 32.75 -20.26 11.19
N GLY A 547 34.03 -19.92 11.42
CA GLY A 547 35.05 -19.80 10.38
C GLY A 547 35.33 -18.38 9.86
N ALA A 548 34.51 -17.37 10.17
CA ALA A 548 34.64 -16.00 9.65
C ALA A 548 35.76 -15.14 10.30
N SER A 549 36.75 -15.76 10.96
CA SER A 549 37.76 -15.04 11.77
C SER A 549 39.21 -15.45 11.51
N LYS A 550 39.61 -15.81 10.28
CA LYS A 550 41.02 -16.12 10.00
C LYS A 550 41.80 -15.16 9.11
N ASP A 551 41.20 -14.32 8.27
CA ASP A 551 41.99 -13.46 7.38
C ASP A 551 41.59 -11.98 7.47
N ALA A 552 42.01 -11.35 8.56
CA ALA A 552 42.16 -9.90 8.65
C ALA A 552 43.59 -9.58 9.11
N ALA A 553 44.58 -10.07 8.37
CA ALA A 553 45.94 -9.56 8.43
C ALA A 553 46.29 -8.99 7.04
N PRO A 554 46.84 -7.76 6.95
CA PRO A 554 47.29 -7.23 5.67
C PRO A 554 48.45 -8.11 5.16
N SER A 555 48.28 -8.73 4.00
CA SER A 555 49.43 -9.22 3.24
C SER A 555 50.26 -8.01 2.83
N ARG A 556 51.55 -8.03 3.19
CA ARG A 556 52.55 -6.97 2.93
C ARG A 556 52.67 -6.62 1.45
#